data_AF-A0A519U9E0-F1
#
_entry.id   AF-A0A519U9E0-F1
#
_cell.length_a   1.000
_cell.length_b   1.000
_cell.length_c   1.000
_cell.angle_alpha   90.00
_cell.angle_beta   90.00
_cell.angle_gamma   90.00
#
_symmetry.space_group_name_H-M   'P 1'
#
loop_
_entity.id
_entity.type
_entity.pdbx_description
1 polymer ?
#
loop_
_entity_poly.entity_id
_entity_poly.type
_entity_poly.pdbx_seq_one_letter_code
_entity_poly.pdbx_strand_id
1 'polypeptide(L)'
;MTKRVLLIKLGAIGDVIRTTPLLRRLRQEHPGCYITWLTLTPAILPQREVDEILKFDYASALQLQARHFDLAINLDKEKEACALLLNVRAEAKYGYTLRPYDGVAWPINEQAEHKYLTGIFDQLSLGNTKPYVQEIFELCGFDFRGEEYV
;
A
#
# COMPACT_ATOMS: atom_id res chain seq x y z
N MET A 1 3.72 -22.09 6.19
CA MET A 1 2.76 -21.66 5.15
C MET A 1 3.29 -20.38 4.52
N THR A 2 3.04 -20.17 3.24
CA THR A 2 3.44 -18.95 2.53
C THR A 2 2.57 -17.76 2.95
N LYS A 3 3.19 -16.68 3.45
CA LYS A 3 2.51 -15.41 3.78
C LYS A 3 1.82 -14.83 2.53
N ARG A 4 0.55 -14.43 2.63
CA ARG A 4 -0.23 -13.78 1.57
C ARG A 4 -0.32 -12.28 1.82
N VAL A 5 0.20 -11.48 0.88
CA VAL A 5 0.26 -10.02 0.96
C VAL A 5 -0.67 -9.41 -0.07
N LEU A 6 -1.50 -8.45 0.35
CA LEU A 6 -2.23 -7.55 -0.54
C LEU A 6 -1.60 -6.16 -0.50
N LEU A 7 -1.18 -5.65 -1.66
CA LEU A 7 -0.72 -4.27 -1.83
C LEU A 7 -1.70 -3.50 -2.71
N ILE A 8 -2.27 -2.42 -2.17
CA ILE A 8 -3.19 -1.51 -2.86
C ILE A 8 -2.42 -0.21 -3.14
N LYS A 9 -2.20 0.06 -4.44
CA LYS A 9 -1.61 1.31 -4.92
C LYS A 9 -2.25 1.72 -6.26
N LEU A 10 -3.27 2.57 -6.17
CA LEU A 10 -4.06 3.15 -7.26
C LEU A 10 -3.53 4.50 -7.76
N GLY A 11 -2.60 5.15 -7.04
CA GLY A 11 -2.09 6.48 -7.37
C GLY A 11 -1.44 6.62 -8.76
N ALA A 12 -0.92 7.82 -9.05
CA ALA A 12 -0.31 8.12 -10.35
C ALA A 12 0.83 7.14 -10.71
N ILE A 13 1.05 6.92 -12.01
CA ILE A 13 2.05 5.95 -12.53
C ILE A 13 3.42 6.10 -11.85
N GLY A 14 3.89 7.34 -11.68
CA GLY A 14 5.17 7.62 -11.01
C GLY A 14 5.20 7.12 -9.56
N ASP A 15 4.12 7.23 -8.81
CA ASP A 15 4.01 6.72 -7.44
C ASP A 15 3.96 5.20 -7.37
N VAL A 16 3.31 4.56 -8.35
CA VAL A 16 3.28 3.10 -8.44
C VAL A 16 4.70 2.57 -8.68
N ILE A 17 5.45 3.16 -9.61
CA ILE A 17 6.86 2.80 -9.86
C ILE A 17 7.72 3.06 -8.62
N ARG A 18 7.56 4.22 -7.95
CA ARG A 18 8.27 4.54 -6.69
C ARG A 18 7.94 3.63 -5.51
N THR A 19 6.93 2.79 -5.64
CA THR A 19 6.54 1.81 -4.62
C THR A 19 7.20 0.43 -4.87
N THR A 20 7.70 0.14 -6.08
CA THR A 20 8.28 -1.19 -6.39
C THR A 20 9.46 -1.62 -5.49
N PRO A 21 10.29 -0.72 -4.92
CA PRO A 21 11.30 -1.12 -3.95
C PRO A 21 10.74 -1.89 -2.73
N LEU A 22 9.48 -1.64 -2.36
CA LEU A 22 8.82 -2.31 -1.24
C LEU A 22 8.71 -3.84 -1.44
N LEU A 23 8.67 -4.31 -2.70
CA LEU A 23 8.64 -5.74 -3.02
C LEU A 23 9.86 -6.46 -2.46
N ARG A 24 11.04 -5.85 -2.56
CA ARG A 24 12.28 -6.42 -2.02
C ARG A 24 12.19 -6.56 -0.50
N ARG A 25 11.73 -5.51 0.18
CA ARG A 25 11.58 -5.51 1.64
C ARG A 25 10.56 -6.56 2.10
N LEU A 26 9.41 -6.65 1.44
CA LEU A 26 8.37 -7.65 1.73
C LEU A 26 8.91 -9.08 1.59
N ARG A 27 9.70 -9.35 0.55
CA ARG A 27 10.31 -10.69 0.36
C ARG A 27 11.44 -10.99 1.34
N GLN A 28 12.15 -9.98 1.84
CA GLN A 28 13.14 -10.16 2.92
C GLN A 28 12.46 -10.50 4.25
N GLU A 29 11.42 -9.76 4.62
CA GLU A 29 10.69 -9.96 5.89
C GLU A 29 9.82 -11.23 5.85
N HIS A 30 9.29 -11.56 4.67
CA HIS A 30 8.44 -12.73 4.45
C HIS A 30 8.95 -13.55 3.26
N PRO A 31 10.00 -14.37 3.46
CA PRO A 31 10.57 -15.20 2.41
C PRO A 31 9.52 -16.08 1.73
N GLY A 32 9.47 -16.00 0.40
CA GLY A 32 8.52 -16.76 -0.43
C GLY A 32 7.07 -16.28 -0.37
N CYS A 33 6.78 -15.10 0.20
CA CYS A 33 5.41 -14.56 0.24
C CYS A 33 4.77 -14.44 -1.15
N TYR A 34 3.44 -14.59 -1.20
CA TYR A 34 2.62 -14.41 -2.38
C TYR A 34 2.06 -12.98 -2.38
N ILE A 35 2.47 -12.16 -3.33
CA ILE A 35 2.11 -10.75 -3.41
C ILE A 35 1.03 -10.54 -4.48
N THR A 36 -0.15 -10.15 -4.03
CA THR A 36 -1.21 -9.62 -4.88
C THR A 36 -1.12 -8.09 -4.90
N TRP A 37 -0.94 -7.47 -6.06
CA TRP A 37 -0.90 -6.02 -6.23
C TRP A 37 -2.12 -5.52 -7.01
N LEU A 38 -2.93 -4.67 -6.38
CA LEU A 38 -4.06 -3.97 -7.00
C LEU A 38 -3.68 -2.55 -7.41
N THR A 39 -3.86 -2.19 -8.68
CA THR A 39 -3.52 -0.87 -9.22
C THR A 39 -4.42 -0.45 -10.37
N LEU A 40 -4.47 0.85 -10.69
CA LEU A 40 -5.09 1.32 -11.94
C LEU A 40 -4.20 1.10 -13.17
N THR A 41 -2.91 0.85 -12.99
CA THR A 41 -1.90 0.82 -14.07
C THR A 41 -1.11 -0.50 -14.11
N PRO A 42 -1.78 -1.66 -14.27
CA PRO A 42 -1.14 -2.97 -14.13
C PRO A 42 0.02 -3.21 -15.12
N ALA A 43 0.00 -2.56 -16.28
CA ALA A 43 0.99 -2.71 -17.33
C ALA A 43 2.40 -2.20 -16.95
N ILE A 44 2.51 -1.30 -15.96
CA ILE A 44 3.82 -0.76 -15.55
C ILE A 44 4.50 -1.59 -14.46
N LEU A 45 3.78 -2.54 -13.85
CA LEU A 45 4.31 -3.33 -12.74
C LEU A 45 5.26 -4.44 -13.24
N PRO A 46 6.32 -4.76 -12.48
CA PRO A 46 7.28 -5.81 -12.83
C PRO A 46 6.63 -7.20 -12.70
N GLN A 47 6.14 -7.73 -13.82
CA GLN A 47 5.39 -9.00 -13.90
C GLN A 47 6.11 -10.23 -13.33
N ARG A 48 7.44 -10.18 -13.20
CA ARG A 48 8.25 -11.30 -12.67
C ARG A 48 8.37 -11.27 -11.14
N GLU A 49 8.02 -10.15 -10.52
CA GLU A 49 8.34 -9.85 -9.12
C GLU A 49 7.08 -9.73 -8.26
N VAL A 50 5.92 -9.62 -8.92
CA VAL A 50 4.58 -9.66 -8.34
C VAL A 50 3.88 -10.93 -8.78
N ASP A 51 3.34 -11.70 -7.84
CA ASP A 51 2.74 -12.99 -8.12
C ASP A 51 1.34 -12.90 -8.76
N GLU A 52 0.59 -11.84 -8.43
CA GLU A 52 -0.73 -11.56 -9.01
C GLU A 52 -0.94 -10.06 -9.15
N ILE A 53 -1.14 -9.58 -10.37
CA ILE A 53 -1.43 -8.18 -10.66
C ILE A 53 -2.91 -8.05 -11.05
N LEU A 54 -3.64 -7.21 -10.33
CA LEU A 54 -5.05 -6.92 -10.58
C LEU A 54 -5.23 -5.46 -10.98
N LYS A 55 -6.06 -5.25 -12.00
CA LYS A 55 -6.59 -3.91 -12.31
C LYS A 55 -7.66 -3.57 -11.28
N PHE A 56 -7.64 -2.34 -10.77
CA PHE A 56 -8.72 -1.88 -9.91
C PHE A 56 -10.01 -1.71 -10.72
N ASP A 57 -10.96 -2.60 -10.44
CA ASP A 57 -12.34 -2.61 -10.92
C ASP A 57 -13.25 -3.30 -9.90
N TYR A 58 -14.56 -3.30 -10.16
CA TYR A 58 -15.54 -3.90 -9.25
C TYR A 58 -15.30 -5.38 -9.00
N ALA A 59 -14.98 -6.15 -10.05
CA ALA A 59 -14.76 -7.59 -9.94
C ALA A 59 -13.56 -7.89 -9.04
N SER A 60 -12.45 -7.18 -9.23
CA SER A 60 -11.23 -7.29 -8.43
C SER A 60 -11.48 -6.89 -6.98
N ALA A 61 -12.15 -5.76 -6.74
CA ALA A 61 -12.48 -5.31 -5.39
C ALA A 61 -13.39 -6.32 -4.66
N LEU A 62 -14.37 -6.90 -5.36
CA LEU A 62 -15.28 -7.89 -4.79
C LEU A 62 -14.56 -9.20 -4.43
N GLN A 63 -13.75 -9.75 -5.33
CA GLN A 63 -13.03 -11.00 -5.03
C GLN A 63 -11.97 -10.83 -3.92
N LEU A 64 -11.35 -9.65 -3.81
CA LEU A 64 -10.37 -9.37 -2.77
C LEU A 64 -11.01 -9.36 -1.38
N GLN A 65 -12.25 -8.86 -1.24
CA GLN A 65 -13.01 -8.89 0.01
C GLN A 65 -13.40 -10.31 0.45
N ALA A 66 -13.50 -11.25 -0.49
CA ALA A 66 -13.79 -12.66 -0.21
C ALA A 66 -12.53 -13.47 0.18
N ARG A 67 -11.33 -12.89 0.07
CA ARG A 67 -10.04 -13.54 0.37
C ARG A 67 -9.58 -13.22 1.79
N HIS A 68 -8.72 -14.09 2.32
CA HIS A 68 -7.96 -13.86 3.54
C HIS A 68 -6.51 -13.57 3.20
N PHE A 69 -5.96 -12.54 3.84
CA PHE A 69 -4.56 -12.15 3.73
C PHE A 69 -3.90 -12.21 5.11
N ASP A 70 -2.59 -12.41 5.11
CA ASP A 70 -1.80 -12.20 6.32
C ASP A 70 -1.49 -10.72 6.54
N LEU A 71 -1.26 -10.00 5.44
CA LEU A 71 -0.84 -8.61 5.44
C LEU A 71 -1.58 -7.87 4.32
N ALA A 72 -2.22 -6.75 4.62
CA ALA A 72 -2.81 -5.86 3.63
C ALA A 72 -2.32 -4.42 3.82
N ILE A 73 -1.86 -3.79 2.74
CA ILE A 73 -1.25 -2.46 2.77
C ILE A 73 -1.98 -1.59 1.75
N ASN A 74 -2.47 -0.42 2.19
CA ASN A 74 -2.99 0.60 1.29
C ASN A 74 -2.16 1.88 1.39
N LEU A 75 -1.54 2.29 0.28
CA LEU A 75 -0.64 3.44 0.21
C LEU A 75 -1.30 4.69 -0.38
N ASP A 76 -2.63 4.69 -0.49
CA ASP A 76 -3.43 5.70 -1.17
C ASP A 76 -4.59 6.20 -0.32
N LYS A 77 -4.91 7.49 -0.43
CA LYS A 77 -5.92 8.19 0.40
C LYS A 77 -7.27 8.29 -0.28
N GLU A 78 -7.38 7.80 -1.50
CA GLU A 78 -8.61 7.70 -2.28
C GLU A 78 -9.62 6.83 -1.53
N LYS A 79 -10.89 7.24 -1.56
CA LYS A 79 -11.95 6.63 -0.75
C LYS A 79 -12.15 5.17 -1.09
N GLU A 80 -12.02 4.81 -2.37
CA GLU A 80 -12.21 3.47 -2.88
C GLU A 80 -11.10 2.52 -2.40
N ALA A 81 -9.85 2.99 -2.35
CA ALA A 81 -8.72 2.23 -1.82
C ALA A 81 -8.86 2.02 -0.30
N CYS A 82 -9.18 3.11 0.41
CA CYS A 82 -9.43 3.11 1.84
C CYS A 82 -10.60 2.19 2.22
N ALA A 83 -11.70 2.24 1.46
CA ALA A 83 -12.88 1.40 1.64
C ALA A 83 -12.55 -0.07 1.39
N LEU A 84 -11.73 -0.37 0.40
CA LEU A 84 -11.29 -1.73 0.15
C LEU A 84 -10.46 -2.24 1.33
N LEU A 85 -9.47 -1.48 1.82
CA LEU A 85 -8.68 -1.91 2.98
C LEU A 85 -9.55 -2.10 4.24
N LEU A 86 -10.56 -1.25 4.44
CA LEU A 86 -11.52 -1.42 5.54
C LEU A 86 -12.18 -2.81 5.49
N ASN A 87 -12.63 -3.24 4.31
CA ASN A 87 -13.46 -4.43 4.14
C ASN A 87 -12.71 -5.75 3.89
N VAL A 88 -11.45 -5.72 3.41
CA VAL A 88 -10.64 -6.95 3.25
C VAL A 88 -10.30 -7.59 4.59
N ARG A 89 -10.23 -8.93 4.61
CA ARG A 89 -9.84 -9.69 5.80
C ARG A 89 -8.32 -9.87 5.83
N ALA A 90 -7.66 -9.31 6.83
CA ALA A 90 -6.22 -9.46 7.02
C ALA A 90 -5.85 -9.51 8.50
N GLU A 91 -4.81 -10.27 8.86
CA GLU A 91 -4.27 -10.33 10.24
C GLU A 91 -3.60 -9.01 10.62
N ALA A 92 -2.83 -8.42 9.70
CA ALA A 92 -2.23 -7.11 9.85
C ALA A 92 -2.61 -6.19 8.69
N LYS A 93 -2.82 -4.90 9.00
CA LYS A 93 -3.17 -3.87 8.02
C LYS A 93 -2.32 -2.61 8.23
N TYR A 94 -1.84 -1.99 7.14
CA TYR A 94 -1.00 -0.79 7.15
C TYR A 94 -1.47 0.27 6.16
N GLY A 95 -1.07 1.51 6.42
CA GLY A 95 -1.37 2.68 5.59
C GLY A 95 -2.72 3.30 5.89
N TYR A 96 -3.55 3.53 4.87
CA TYR A 96 -4.79 4.30 5.01
C TYR A 96 -6.06 3.44 4.92
N THR A 97 -7.01 3.70 5.80
CA THR A 97 -8.35 3.09 5.80
C THR A 97 -9.44 4.14 5.73
N LEU A 98 -10.69 3.72 5.60
CA LEU A 98 -11.85 4.61 5.61
C LEU A 98 -12.49 4.58 6.98
N ARG A 99 -12.74 5.75 7.57
CA ARG A 99 -13.54 5.83 8.81
C ARG A 99 -15.00 5.47 8.50
N PRO A 100 -15.58 4.45 9.18
CA PRO A 100 -16.91 3.96 8.80
C PRO A 100 -18.04 4.97 8.98
N TYR A 101 -17.90 5.93 9.89
CA TYR A 101 -18.99 6.83 10.27
C TYR A 101 -19.08 8.11 9.42
N ASP A 102 -18.01 8.52 8.74
CA ASP A 102 -17.99 9.76 7.94
C ASP A 102 -17.33 9.60 6.55
N GLY A 103 -16.76 8.43 6.24
CA GLY A 103 -16.15 8.16 4.95
C GLY A 103 -14.87 8.96 4.69
N VAL A 104 -14.19 9.41 5.74
CA VAL A 104 -12.90 10.12 5.64
C VAL A 104 -11.75 9.12 5.62
N ALA A 105 -10.79 9.33 4.71
CA ALA A 105 -9.55 8.56 4.70
C ALA A 105 -8.71 8.89 5.93
N TRP A 106 -8.18 7.86 6.59
CA TRP A 106 -7.54 7.98 7.90
C TRP A 106 -6.39 6.99 8.06
N PRO A 107 -5.28 7.36 8.73
CA PRO A 107 -4.20 6.44 9.03
C PRO A 107 -4.70 5.31 9.92
N ILE A 108 -4.29 4.08 9.62
CA ILE A 108 -4.69 2.91 10.41
C ILE A 108 -3.91 2.79 11.73
N ASN A 109 -2.70 3.34 11.76
CA ASN A 109 -1.76 3.29 12.88
C ASN A 109 -0.80 4.50 12.84
N GLU A 110 -0.01 4.66 13.91
CA GLU A 110 0.95 5.76 14.08
C GLU A 110 1.97 5.84 12.93
N GLN A 111 2.34 4.70 12.35
CA GLN A 111 3.26 4.61 11.20
C GLN A 111 2.77 5.42 9.99
N ALA A 112 1.46 5.56 9.83
CA ALA A 112 0.86 6.30 8.72
C ALA A 112 0.63 7.78 8.99
N GLU A 113 0.80 8.24 10.24
CA GLU A 113 0.46 9.62 10.63
C GLU A 113 1.34 10.67 9.98
N HIS A 114 2.66 10.47 9.94
CA HIS A 114 3.58 11.45 9.35
C HIS A 114 3.19 11.77 7.90
N LYS A 115 3.05 10.74 7.07
CA LYS A 115 2.70 10.91 5.65
C LYS A 115 1.25 11.38 5.44
N TYR A 116 0.36 11.04 6.37
CA TYR A 116 -1.00 11.60 6.40
C TYR A 116 -0.96 13.12 6.57
N LEU A 117 -0.30 13.57 7.64
CA LEU A 117 -0.22 14.97 8.05
C LEU A 117 0.53 15.85 7.05
N THR A 118 1.67 15.40 6.52
CA THR A 118 2.40 16.14 5.48
C THR A 118 1.61 16.27 4.18
N GLY A 119 0.64 15.39 3.93
CA GLY A 119 -0.25 15.50 2.79
C GLY A 119 -1.55 16.29 3.05
N ILE A 120 -1.75 16.84 4.25
CA ILE A 120 -2.92 17.66 4.62
C ILE A 120 -2.49 19.09 4.98
N PHE A 121 -1.36 19.24 5.65
CA PHE A 121 -0.88 20.53 6.15
C PHE A 121 0.33 21.01 5.37
N ASP A 122 0.17 22.12 4.65
CA ASP A 122 1.22 22.70 3.80
C ASP A 122 2.52 23.00 4.57
N GLN A 123 2.41 23.50 5.80
CA GLN A 123 3.60 23.79 6.62
C GLN A 123 4.41 22.54 6.94
N LEU A 124 3.74 21.42 7.23
CA LEU A 124 4.41 20.14 7.46
C LEU A 124 4.98 19.57 6.16
N SER A 125 4.27 19.75 5.03
CA SER A 125 4.75 19.38 3.71
C SER A 125 6.05 20.11 3.34
N LEU A 126 6.08 21.44 3.50
CA LEU A 126 7.25 22.27 3.19
C LEU A 126 8.45 21.99 4.10
N GLY A 127 8.20 21.59 5.35
CA GLY A 127 9.25 21.19 6.29
C GLY A 127 9.75 19.75 6.11
N ASN A 128 9.07 18.94 5.29
CA ASN A 128 9.41 17.53 5.13
C ASN A 128 10.61 17.34 4.20
N THR A 129 11.69 16.79 4.75
CA THR A 129 12.92 16.50 4.01
C THR A 129 13.07 15.01 3.66
N LYS A 130 12.13 14.16 4.09
CA LYS A 130 12.19 12.73 3.81
C LYS A 130 11.92 12.44 2.33
N PRO A 131 12.71 11.57 1.68
CA PRO A 131 12.40 11.08 0.35
C PRO A 131 11.06 10.34 0.34
N TYR A 132 10.28 10.50 -0.73
CA TYR A 132 8.97 9.85 -0.88
C TYR A 132 9.04 8.33 -0.60
N VAL A 133 10.04 7.64 -1.14
CA VAL A 133 10.20 6.18 -0.94
C VAL A 133 10.41 5.81 0.53
N GLN A 134 11.11 6.65 1.29
CA GLN A 134 11.29 6.43 2.72
C GLN A 134 9.95 6.52 3.45
N GLU A 135 9.13 7.52 3.13
CA GLU A 135 7.80 7.66 3.73
C GLU A 135 6.87 6.49 3.40
N ILE A 136 7.01 5.89 2.20
CA ILE A 136 6.27 4.67 1.82
C ILE A 136 6.70 3.46 2.64
N PHE A 137 7.98 3.33 2.96
CA PHE A 137 8.48 2.24 3.81
C PHE A 137 8.01 2.43 5.26
N GLU A 138 8.09 3.65 5.78
CA GLU A 138 7.65 3.99 7.13
C GLU A 138 6.16 3.68 7.31
N LEU A 139 5.31 3.99 6.30
CA LEU A 139 3.88 3.61 6.26
C LEU A 139 3.63 2.11 6.50
N CYS A 140 4.58 1.26 6.10
CA CYS A 140 4.51 -0.19 6.22
C CYS A 140 5.21 -0.73 7.48
N GLY A 141 5.75 0.14 8.34
CA GLY A 141 6.55 -0.24 9.50
C GLY A 141 7.97 -0.69 9.14
N PHE A 142 8.51 -0.27 8.00
CA PHE A 142 9.85 -0.65 7.53
C PHE A 142 10.78 0.55 7.45
N ASP A 143 12.08 0.29 7.63
CA ASP A 143 13.15 1.22 7.27
C ASP A 143 13.50 1.07 5.79
N PHE A 144 13.62 2.17 5.07
CA PHE A 144 14.22 2.19 3.73
C PHE A 144 15.74 2.11 3.84
N ARG A 145 16.35 1.13 3.18
CA ARG A 145 17.80 0.82 3.23
C ARG A 145 18.46 0.92 1.86
N GLY A 146 17.88 1.69 0.96
CA GLY A 146 18.39 1.87 -0.40
C GLY A 146 17.93 0.77 -1.36
N GLU A 147 16.80 0.13 -1.09
CA GLU A 147 16.18 -0.83 -2.02
C GLU A 147 15.99 -0.16 -3.38
N GLU A 148 16.52 -0.81 -4.42
CA GLU A 148 16.42 -0.29 -5.78
C GLU A 148 14.99 -0.37 -6.31
N TYR A 149 14.76 0.24 -7.46
CA TYR A 149 13.54 0.03 -8.24
C TYR A 149 13.56 -1.35 -8.88
N VAL A 150 12.37 -1.93 -9.04
CA VAL A 150 12.12 -3.17 -9.77
C VAL A 150 11.31 -2.84 -11.01
#